data_AF-A0AB33AKU3-F1
#
_entry.id   AF-A0AB33AKU3-F1
#
_cell.length_a   1.000
_cell.length_b   1.000
_cell.length_c   1.000
_cell.angle_alpha   90.00
_cell.angle_beta   90.00
_cell.angle_gamma   90.00
#
_symmetry.space_group_name_H-M   'P 1'
#
loop_
_entity.id
_entity.type
_entity.pdbx_description
1 polymer ?
#
loop_
_entity_poly.entity_id
_entity_poly.type
_entity_poly.pdbx_seq_one_letter_code
_entity_poly.pdbx_strand_id
1 'polypeptide(L)'
;MTTIVILYLVLLLVHHFWVAEVLLTIIYVNNGFIFPLFMTTLQSTVENARSTISSLSNAVMYLGETIASIVGGVLFEQFAGFFGIAVFAAVMIALSLLLYYRSF
;
A
#
# COMPACT_ATOMS: atom_id res chain seq x y z
N MET A 1 3.40 5.95 -8.16
CA MET A 1 3.66 5.88 -6.70
C MET A 1 3.35 7.21 -6.01
N THR A 2 3.93 8.33 -6.44
CA THR A 2 3.67 9.67 -5.90
C THR A 2 2.18 10.08 -5.94
N THR A 3 1.45 9.73 -6.99
CA THR A 3 0.00 10.00 -7.09
C THR A 3 -0.82 9.37 -5.96
N ILE A 4 -0.44 8.17 -5.51
CA ILE A 4 -1.16 7.46 -4.43
C ILE A 4 -0.90 8.11 -3.07
N VAL A 5 0.34 8.55 -2.83
CA VAL A 5 0.70 9.29 -1.61
C VAL A 5 -0.15 10.55 -1.49
N ILE A 6 -0.29 11.31 -2.59
CA ILE A 6 -1.10 12.53 -2.61
C ILE A 6 -2.58 12.22 -2.35
N LEU A 7 -3.13 11.14 -2.93
CA LEU A 7 -4.52 10.74 -2.71
C LEU A 7 -4.79 10.34 -1.24
N TYR A 8 -3.88 9.62 -0.59
CA TYR A 8 -4.00 9.29 0.84
C TYR A 8 -3.89 10.54 1.73
N LEU A 9 -3.05 11.51 1.37
CA LEU A 9 -2.96 12.78 2.10
C LEU A 9 -4.22 13.63 1.95
N VAL A 10 -4.84 13.63 0.76
CA VAL A 10 -6.13 14.31 0.53
C VAL A 10 -7.25 13.64 1.32
N LEU A 11 -7.23 12.30 1.44
CA LEU A 11 -8.21 11.55 2.24
C LEU A 11 -8.26 12.03 3.70
N LEU A 12 -7.12 12.41 4.29
CA LEU A 12 -7.03 12.92 5.68
C LEU A 12 -7.80 14.24 5.90
N LEU A 13 -8.04 15.01 4.84
CA LEU A 13 -8.71 16.31 4.91
C LEU A 13 -10.23 16.21 4.65
N VAL A 14 -10.71 15.05 4.22
CA VAL A 14 -12.10 14.84 3.80
C VAL A 14 -12.97 14.47 5.00
N HIS A 15 -13.96 15.32 5.27
CA HIS A 15 -14.95 15.12 6.35
C HIS A 15 -16.30 14.61 5.83
N HIS A 16 -16.45 14.46 4.50
CA HIS A 16 -17.67 13.98 3.86
C HIS A 16 -17.53 12.54 3.36
N PHE A 17 -18.43 11.66 3.82
CA PHE A 17 -18.46 10.23 3.51
C PHE A 17 -18.34 9.91 2.01
N TRP A 18 -19.18 10.52 1.18
CA TRP A 18 -19.21 10.27 -0.27
C TRP A 18 -17.88 10.62 -0.97
N VAL A 19 -17.21 11.67 -0.50
CA VAL A 19 -15.92 12.09 -1.08
C VAL A 19 -14.83 11.11 -0.68
N ALA A 20 -14.85 10.61 0.56
CA ALA A 20 -13.90 9.60 1.02
C ALA A 20 -14.04 8.29 0.24
N GLU A 21 -15.27 7.83 -0.03
CA GLU A 21 -15.54 6.60 -0.78
C GLU A 21 -15.04 6.66 -2.23
N VAL A 22 -15.28 7.78 -2.92
CA VAL A 22 -14.79 7.98 -4.30
C VAL A 22 -13.26 8.00 -4.33
N LEU A 23 -12.63 8.71 -3.39
CA LEU A 23 -11.16 8.73 -3.27
C LEU A 23 -10.59 7.34 -2.99
N LEU A 24 -11.21 6.59 -2.09
CA LEU A 24 -10.82 5.21 -1.77
C LEU A 24 -10.91 4.32 -3.01
N THR A 25 -11.98 4.47 -3.78
CA THR A 25 -12.18 3.71 -5.03
C THR A 25 -11.05 3.98 -6.02
N ILE A 26 -10.68 5.25 -6.22
CA ILE A 26 -9.56 5.62 -7.10
C ILE A 26 -8.24 5.02 -6.59
N ILE A 27 -8.02 5.01 -5.27
CA ILE A 27 -6.85 4.40 -4.64
C ILE A 27 -6.82 2.88 -4.89
N TYR A 28 -7.92 2.16 -4.69
CA TYR A 28 -7.98 0.72 -4.90
C TYR A 28 -7.81 0.32 -6.38
N VAL A 29 -8.41 1.09 -7.30
CA VAL A 29 -8.21 0.89 -8.74
C VAL A 29 -6.74 1.03 -9.10
N ASN A 30 -6.05 2.06 -8.60
CA ASN A 30 -4.62 2.24 -8.82
C ASN A 30 -3.77 1.10 -8.23
N ASN A 31 -4.08 0.66 -7.01
CA ASN A 31 -3.40 -0.47 -6.37
C ASN A 31 -3.57 -1.77 -7.17
N GLY A 32 -4.74 -2.00 -7.77
CA GLY A 32 -5.04 -3.16 -8.60
C GLY A 32 -4.12 -3.31 -9.82
N PHE A 33 -3.69 -2.20 -10.44
CA PHE A 33 -2.76 -2.24 -11.57
C PHE A 33 -1.29 -2.26 -11.15
N ILE A 34 -0.96 -1.68 -10.00
CA ILE A 34 0.41 -1.60 -9.50
C ILE A 34 0.97 -2.97 -9.13
N PHE A 35 0.15 -3.82 -8.53
CA PHE A 35 0.60 -5.14 -8.09
C PHE A 35 1.09 -6.02 -9.26
N PRO A 36 0.32 -6.20 -10.36
CA PRO A 36 0.81 -6.86 -11.57
C PRO A 36 2.06 -6.20 -12.18
N LEU A 37 2.17 -4.87 -12.14
CA LEU A 37 3.30 -4.13 -12.69
C LEU A 37 4.61 -4.43 -11.92
N PHE A 38 4.57 -4.44 -10.59
CA PHE A 38 5.71 -4.86 -9.78
C PHE A 38 6.04 -6.33 -9.98
N MET A 39 5.05 -7.21 -10.00
CA MET A 39 5.25 -8.65 -10.19
C MET A 39 5.90 -8.96 -11.53
N THR A 40 5.45 -8.32 -12.61
CA THR A 40 6.06 -8.47 -13.94
C THR A 40 7.48 -7.92 -13.97
N THR A 41 7.73 -6.77 -13.34
CA THR A 41 9.07 -6.18 -13.24
C THR A 41 10.03 -7.11 -12.48
N LEU A 42 9.66 -7.57 -11.27
CA LEU A 42 10.50 -8.46 -10.45
C LEU A 42 10.78 -9.80 -11.15
N GLN A 43 9.78 -10.36 -11.83
CA GLN A 43 9.95 -11.60 -12.57
C GLN A 43 10.76 -11.43 -13.86
N SER A 44 10.87 -10.22 -14.41
CA SER A 44 11.71 -9.95 -15.60
C SER A 44 13.20 -9.89 -15.26
N THR A 45 13.55 -9.57 -14.01
CA THR A 45 14.94 -9.49 -13.53
C THR A 45 15.59 -10.87 -13.35
N VAL A 46 14.80 -11.94 -13.19
CA VAL A 46 15.31 -13.30 -12.92
C VAL A 46 14.59 -14.34 -13.79
N GLU A 47 15.04 -14.52 -15.03
CA GLU A 47 14.43 -15.46 -16.00
C GLU A 47 14.35 -16.91 -15.49
N ASN A 48 15.36 -17.37 -14.74
CA ASN A 48 15.46 -18.77 -14.28
C ASN A 48 14.63 -19.11 -13.04
N ALA A 49 14.03 -18.11 -12.35
CA ALA A 49 13.33 -18.33 -11.06
C ALA A 49 12.02 -17.54 -10.92
N ARG A 50 11.31 -17.30 -12.04
CA ARG A 50 10.07 -16.49 -12.06
C ARG A 50 8.99 -17.01 -11.10
N SER A 51 8.85 -18.33 -10.97
CA SER A 51 7.87 -18.96 -10.07
C SER A 51 8.23 -18.75 -8.60
N THR A 52 9.51 -18.83 -8.24
CA THR A 52 10.01 -18.56 -6.88
C THR A 52 9.89 -17.09 -6.50
N ILE A 53 10.20 -16.17 -7.42
CA ILE A 53 10.01 -14.72 -7.21
C ILE A 53 8.52 -14.44 -6.96
N SER A 54 7.64 -14.99 -7.79
CA SER A 54 6.19 -14.82 -7.62
C SER A 54 5.68 -15.36 -6.28
N SER A 55 6.07 -16.59 -5.90
CA SER A 55 5.63 -17.16 -4.63
C SER A 55 6.16 -16.38 -3.42
N LEU A 56 7.43 -15.93 -3.47
CA LEU A 56 8.03 -15.11 -2.42
C LEU A 56 7.36 -13.74 -2.30
N SER A 57 7.14 -13.04 -3.42
CA SER A 57 6.45 -11.75 -3.43
C SER A 57 5.02 -11.85 -2.88
N ASN A 58 4.29 -12.91 -3.22
CA ASN A 58 2.97 -13.19 -2.65
C ASN A 58 3.05 -13.49 -1.14
N ALA A 59 4.02 -14.28 -0.69
CA ALA A 59 4.21 -14.58 0.72
C ALA A 59 4.50 -13.31 1.54
N VAL A 60 5.39 -12.44 1.03
CA VAL A 60 5.71 -11.15 1.67
C VAL A 60 4.50 -10.22 1.67
N MET A 61 3.71 -10.18 0.60
CA MET A 61 2.47 -9.40 0.56
C MET A 61 1.49 -9.84 1.65
N TYR A 62 1.22 -11.14 1.78
CA TYR A 62 0.29 -11.65 2.80
C TYR A 62 0.82 -11.47 4.23
N LEU A 63 2.13 -11.55 4.43
CA LEU A 63 2.74 -11.17 5.72
C LEU A 63 2.53 -9.69 6.02
N GLY A 64 2.73 -8.81 5.03
CA GLY A 64 2.45 -7.38 5.15
C GLY A 64 0.99 -7.11 5.50
N GLU A 65 0.05 -7.75 4.82
CA GLU A 65 -1.39 -7.63 5.08
C GLU A 65 -1.76 -8.09 6.51
N THR A 66 -1.14 -9.19 6.97
CA THR A 66 -1.35 -9.71 8.33
C THR A 66 -0.87 -8.72 9.38
N ILE A 67 0.36 -8.20 9.23
CA ILE A 67 0.93 -7.21 10.14
C ILE A 67 0.10 -5.92 10.13
N ALA A 68 -0.26 -5.45 8.93
CA ALA A 68 -1.09 -4.25 8.76
C ALA A 68 -2.48 -4.42 9.37
N SER A 69 -3.08 -5.60 9.29
CA SER A 69 -4.38 -5.89 9.90
C SER A 69 -4.31 -5.90 11.42
N ILE A 70 -3.28 -6.52 12.01
CA ILE A 70 -3.07 -6.53 13.46
C ILE A 70 -2.85 -5.10 13.97
N VAL A 71 -1.94 -4.35 13.34
CA VAL A 71 -1.62 -2.98 13.74
C VAL A 71 -2.81 -2.04 13.48
N GLY A 72 -3.46 -2.18 12.32
CA GLY A 72 -4.63 -1.40 11.92
C GLY A 72 -5.82 -1.60 12.88
N GLY A 73 -6.06 -2.83 13.33
CA GLY A 73 -7.09 -3.11 14.33
C GLY A 73 -6.84 -2.41 15.66
N VAL A 74 -5.60 -2.45 16.16
CA VAL A 74 -5.21 -1.75 17.39
C VAL A 74 -5.31 -0.22 17.22
N LEU A 75 -4.88 0.31 16.08
CA LEU A 75 -4.97 1.74 15.78
C LEU A 75 -6.42 2.22 15.65
N PHE A 76 -7.32 1.38 15.15
CA PHE A 76 -8.74 1.69 15.06
C PHE A 76 -9.41 1.77 16.44
N GLU A 77 -8.97 0.94 17.39
CA GLU A 77 -9.48 0.96 18.76
C GLU A 77 -8.96 2.14 19.58
N GLN A 78 -7.69 2.53 19.38
CA GLN A 78 -7.03 3.56 20.20
C GLN A 78 -7.27 5.00 19.74
N PHE A 79 -7.55 5.23 18.46
CA PHE A 79 -7.69 6.59 17.90
C PHE A 79 -9.11 6.84 17.39
N ALA A 80 -9.67 7.99 17.74
CA ALA A 80 -10.96 8.41 17.21
C ALA A 80 -10.85 8.77 15.72
N GLY A 81 -11.57 8.04 14.87
CA GLY A 81 -11.61 8.26 13.42
C GLY A 81 -10.49 7.56 12.63
N PHE A 82 -10.36 7.90 11.35
CA PHE A 82 -9.46 7.19 10.40
C PHE A 82 -7.99 7.67 10.46
N PHE A 83 -7.66 8.57 11.39
CA PHE A 83 -6.36 9.26 11.42
C PHE A 83 -5.19 8.30 11.68
N GLY A 84 -5.30 7.41 12.67
CA GLY A 84 -4.23 6.46 13.01
C GLY A 84 -3.87 5.54 11.85
N ILE A 85 -4.90 5.01 11.16
CA ILE A 85 -4.73 4.15 9.99
C ILE A 85 -4.10 4.92 8.82
N ALA A 86 -4.58 6.14 8.56
CA ALA A 86 -4.07 6.96 7.47
C ALA A 86 -2.60 7.38 7.67
N VAL A 87 -2.19 7.74 8.89
CA VAL A 87 -0.79 8.05 9.21
C VAL A 87 0.09 6.80 9.08
N PHE A 88 -0.37 5.66 9.59
CA PHE A 88 0.34 4.38 9.44
C PHE A 88 0.58 4.01 7.97
N ALA A 89 -0.47 4.10 7.14
CA ALA A 89 -0.37 3.87 5.71
C ALA A 89 0.61 4.84 5.02
N ALA A 90 0.54 6.13 5.35
CA ALA A 90 1.45 7.14 4.80
C ALA A 90 2.91 6.85 5.15
N VAL A 91 3.21 6.48 6.40
CA VAL A 91 4.57 6.11 6.84
C VAL A 91 5.08 4.87 6.08
N MET A 92 4.25 3.83 5.94
CA MET A 92 4.63 2.62 5.22
C MET A 92 4.91 2.87 3.74
N ILE A 93 4.08 3.68 3.08
CA ILE A 93 4.30 4.05 1.68
C ILE A 93 5.56 4.92 1.54
N ALA A 94 5.83 5.85 2.46
CA ALA A 94 7.04 6.66 2.46
C ALA A 94 8.30 5.82 2.64
N LEU A 95 8.28 4.84 3.55
CA LEU A 95 9.38 3.88 3.74
C LEU A 95 9.60 3.02 2.49
N SER A 96 8.52 2.55 1.85
CA SER A 96 8.60 1.79 0.59
C SER A 96 9.26 2.62 -0.52
N LEU A 97 8.86 3.89 -0.67
CA LEU A 97 9.48 4.83 -1.61
C LEU A 97 10.96 5.07 -1.31
N LEU A 98 11.32 5.28 -0.05
CA LEU A 98 12.71 5.48 0.37
C LEU A 98 13.59 4.28 0.01
N LEU A 99 13.10 3.06 0.28
CA LEU A 99 13.80 1.82 -0.05
C LEU A 99 13.92 1.63 -1.56
N TYR A 100 12.87 1.95 -2.32
CA TYR A 100 12.92 1.90 -3.78
C TYR A 100 13.95 2.87 -4.37
N TYR A 101 14.00 4.11 -3.85
CA TYR A 101 15.01 5.10 -4.25
C TYR A 101 16.45 4.69 -3.90
N ARG A 102 16.63 3.86 -2.87
CA ARG A 102 17.97 3.40 -2.44
C ARG A 102 18.44 2.16 -3.20
N SER A 103 17.52 1.37 -3.76
CA SER A 103 17.83 0.18 -4.56
C SER A 103 18.10 0.48 -6.04
N PHE A 104 17.94 1.74 -6.49
CA PHE A 104 18.32 2.24 -7.81
C PHE A 104 19.50 3.23 -7.67
#